data_AF-A0A7C1TIR7-F1
#
_entry.id   AF-A0A7C1TIR7-F1
#
_cell.length_a   1.000
_cell.length_b   1.000
_cell.length_c   1.000
_cell.angle_alpha   90.00
_cell.angle_beta   90.00
_cell.angle_gamma   90.00
#
_symmetry.space_group_name_H-M   'P 1'
#
loop_
_entity.id
_entity.type
_entity.pdbx_description
1 polymer ?
#
loop_
_entity_poly.entity_id
_entity_poly.type
_entity_poly.pdbx_seq_one_letter_code
_entity_poly.pdbx_strand_id
1 'polypeptide(L)'
;MEIYLVRFLESLLIPPGSLILLMLLGTFALRRWYRTGTLMVLAGFLGLLVASLPITAQGLLYLLEITPPINPAALEKPSAGAIVVLGAGRRYGALEL
;
A
#
# COMPACT_ATOMS: atom_id res chain seq x y z
N MET A 1 23.15 4.30 10.72
CA MET A 1 22.78 5.20 9.59
C MET A 1 22.25 4.44 8.38
N GLU A 2 22.74 3.23 8.10
CA GLU A 2 22.32 2.40 6.96
C GLU A 2 20.80 2.12 6.89
N ILE A 3 20.17 1.82 8.03
CA ILE A 3 18.73 1.50 8.11
C ILE A 3 17.85 2.65 7.62
N TYR A 4 18.24 3.90 7.88
CA TYR A 4 17.45 5.06 7.45
C TYR A 4 17.49 5.24 5.93
N LEU A 5 18.62 4.94 5.29
CA LEU A 5 18.77 5.02 3.84
C LEU A 5 17.87 3.99 3.15
N VAL A 6 17.87 2.74 3.65
CA VAL A 6 17.04 1.66 3.11
C VAL A 6 15.55 1.99 3.23
N ARG A 7 15.11 2.51 4.40
CA ARG A 7 13.71 2.92 4.61
C ARG A 7 13.29 4.08 3.71
N PHE A 8 14.19 5.02 3.46
CA PHE A 8 13.93 6.12 2.53
C PHE A 8 13.76 5.61 1.09
N LEU A 9 14.66 4.72 0.64
CA LEU A 9 14.57 4.10 -0.67
C LEU A 9 13.31 3.24 -0.82
N GLU A 10 12.94 2.46 0.19
CA GLU A 10 11.68 1.70 0.22
C GLU A 10 10.48 2.64 0.06
N SER A 11 10.41 3.71 0.85
CA SER A 11 9.31 4.68 0.77
C SER A 11 9.23 5.38 -0.58
N LEU A 12 10.35 5.48 -1.31
CA LEU A 12 10.42 6.13 -2.61
C LEU A 12 10.09 5.16 -3.76
N LEU A 13 10.38 3.87 -3.59
CA LEU A 13 10.12 2.81 -4.58
C LEU A 13 8.70 2.23 -4.45
N ILE A 14 8.14 2.20 -3.25
CA ILE A 14 6.78 1.68 -2.98
C ILE A 14 5.74 2.80 -3.21
N PRO A 15 4.53 2.49 -3.72
CA PRO A 15 3.45 3.47 -3.81
C PRO A 15 3.14 4.09 -2.43
N PRO A 16 2.93 5.42 -2.32
CA PRO A 16 2.77 6.43 -3.39
C PRO A 16 4.08 7.03 -3.95
N GLY A 17 5.24 6.74 -3.37
CA GLY A 17 6.52 7.38 -3.70
C GLY A 17 6.96 7.19 -5.16
N SER A 18 6.79 5.98 -5.71
CA SER A 18 7.18 5.68 -7.09
C SER A 18 6.34 6.40 -8.13
N LEU A 19 5.06 6.64 -7.85
CA LEU A 19 4.17 7.43 -8.71
C LEU A 19 4.55 8.90 -8.71
N ILE A 20 4.95 9.43 -7.55
CA ILE A 20 5.47 10.80 -7.43
C ILE A 20 6.78 10.93 -8.20
N LEU A 21 7.69 9.97 -8.07
CA LEU A 21 8.92 9.93 -8.87
C LEU A 21 8.64 9.91 -10.37
N LEU A 22 7.66 9.13 -10.82
CA LEU A 22 7.28 9.07 -12.23
C LEU A 22 6.83 10.44 -12.75
N MET A 23 6.03 11.17 -11.97
CA MET A 23 5.62 12.54 -12.32
C MET A 23 6.79 13.52 -12.33
N LEU A 24 7.73 13.42 -11.39
CA LEU A 24 8.93 14.27 -11.37
C LEU A 24 9.80 14.02 -12.61
N LEU A 25 10.03 12.76 -12.96
CA LEU A 25 10.78 12.37 -14.16
C LEU A 25 10.06 12.82 -15.43
N GLY A 26 8.73 12.66 -15.49
CA GLY A 26 7.90 13.15 -16.59
C GLY A 26 8.00 14.66 -16.76
N THR A 27 7.94 15.40 -15.65
CA THR A 27 8.08 16.87 -15.63
C THR A 27 9.44 17.31 -16.15
N PHE A 28 10.52 16.62 -15.77
CA PHE A 28 11.86 16.88 -16.30
C PHE A 28 11.93 16.56 -17.80
N ALA A 29 11.30 15.48 -18.24
CA ALA A 29 11.24 15.06 -19.64
C ALA A 29 10.44 16.02 -20.53
N LEU A 30 9.55 16.86 -19.97
CA LEU A 30 8.80 17.87 -20.75
C LEU A 30 9.71 18.83 -21.53
N ARG A 31 10.92 19.10 -21.02
CA ARG A 31 11.89 19.99 -21.70
C ARG A 31 12.39 19.43 -23.03
N ARG A 32 12.50 18.10 -23.16
CA ARG A 32 13.08 17.46 -24.35
C ARG A 32 12.05 16.71 -25.18
N TRP A 33 11.09 16.07 -24.52
CA TRP A 33 10.06 15.23 -25.13
C TRP A 33 8.71 15.49 -24.47
N TYR A 34 8.05 16.56 -24.92
CA TYR A 34 6.79 17.03 -24.36
C TYR A 34 5.72 15.93 -24.24
N ARG A 35 5.48 15.16 -25.32
CA ARG A 35 4.44 14.11 -25.32
C ARG A 35 4.69 13.02 -24.28
N THR A 36 5.91 12.50 -24.20
CA THR A 36 6.24 11.45 -23.21
C THR A 36 6.24 12.01 -21.80
N GLY A 37 6.74 13.23 -21.59
CA GLY A 37 6.70 13.88 -20.29
C GLY A 37 5.27 14.08 -19.77
N THR A 38 4.38 14.57 -20.62
CA THR A 38 2.96 14.72 -20.30
C THR A 38 2.31 13.37 -19.98
N LEU A 39 2.55 12.34 -20.78
CA LEU A 39 2.03 11.00 -20.53
C LEU A 39 2.50 10.43 -19.18
N MET A 40 3.78 10.61 -18.83
CA MET A 40 4.31 10.16 -17.54
C MET A 40 3.67 10.89 -16.36
N VAL A 41 3.49 12.21 -16.47
CA VAL A 41 2.82 13.00 -15.42
C VAL A 41 1.37 12.59 -15.27
N LEU A 42 0.63 12.45 -16.38
CA LEU A 42 -0.77 12.04 -16.37
C LEU A 42 -0.95 10.62 -15.83
N ALA A 43 -0.09 9.68 -16.24
CA ALA A 43 -0.12 8.32 -15.74
C ALA A 43 0.18 8.25 -14.24
N GLY A 44 1.18 8.98 -13.75
CA GLY A 44 1.49 9.05 -12.32
C GLY A 44 0.34 9.65 -11.51
N PHE A 45 -0.29 10.72 -12.01
CA PHE A 45 -1.43 11.35 -11.36
C PHE A 45 -2.67 10.45 -11.33
N LEU A 46 -3.03 9.84 -12.47
CA LEU A 46 -4.14 8.89 -12.53
C LEU A 46 -3.88 7.66 -11.67
N GLY A 47 -2.64 7.15 -11.64
CA GLY A 47 -2.23 6.05 -10.78
C GLY A 47 -2.41 6.39 -9.30
N LEU A 48 -2.07 7.62 -8.88
CA LEU A 48 -2.29 8.09 -7.51
C LEU A 48 -3.77 8.17 -7.16
N LEU A 49 -4.59 8.71 -8.08
CA LEU A 49 -6.03 8.74 -7.89
C LEU A 49 -6.57 7.32 -7.70
N VAL A 50 -6.28 6.41 -8.63
CA VAL A 50 -6.71 5.01 -8.54
C VAL A 50 -6.24 4.37 -7.24
N ALA A 51 -4.99 4.55 -6.84
CA ALA A 51 -4.47 4.00 -5.58
C ALA A 51 -5.16 4.58 -4.34
N SER A 52 -5.67 5.81 -4.41
CA SER A 52 -6.40 6.46 -3.32
C SER A 52 -7.86 6.05 -3.23
N LEU A 53 -8.40 5.33 -4.22
CA LEU A 53 -9.80 4.89 -4.18
C LEU A 53 -9.98 3.69 -3.23
N PRO A 54 -11.11 3.62 -2.51
CA PRO A 54 -11.41 2.51 -1.60
C PRO A 54 -11.49 1.17 -2.34
N ILE A 55 -11.96 1.17 -3.60
CA ILE A 55 -12.07 -0.06 -4.40
C ILE A 55 -10.70 -0.71 -4.63
N THR A 56 -9.66 0.09 -4.82
CA THR A 56 -8.29 -0.40 -5.01
C THR A 56 -7.75 -0.95 -3.70
N ALA A 57 -8.00 -0.25 -2.58
CA ALA A 57 -7.61 -0.73 -1.25
C ALA A 57 -8.29 -2.07 -0.91
N GLN A 58 -9.61 -2.16 -1.11
CA GLN A 58 -10.38 -3.38 -0.89
C GLN A 58 -9.95 -4.52 -1.82
N GLY A 59 -9.69 -4.24 -3.09
CA GLY A 59 -9.19 -5.23 -4.04
C GLY A 59 -7.81 -5.77 -3.66
N LEU A 60 -6.90 -4.90 -3.22
CA LEU A 60 -5.59 -5.32 -2.71
C LEU A 60 -5.70 -6.15 -1.43
N LEU A 61 -6.61 -5.79 -0.51
CA LEU A 61 -6.87 -6.56 0.69
C LEU A 61 -7.43 -7.95 0.35
N TYR A 62 -8.40 -8.01 -0.55
CA TYR A 62 -8.99 -9.28 -1.00
C TYR A 62 -7.96 -10.21 -1.64
N LEU A 63 -6.98 -9.67 -2.38
CA LEU A 63 -5.85 -10.45 -2.91
C LEU A 63 -4.93 -11.02 -1.83
N LEU A 64 -4.88 -10.37 -0.66
CA LEU A 64 -4.09 -10.81 0.50
C LEU A 64 -4.87 -11.71 1.47
N GLU A 65 -6.19 -11.77 1.37
CA GLU A 65 -7.04 -12.61 2.21
C GLU A 65 -6.87 -14.09 1.83
N ILE A 66 -6.05 -14.80 2.61
CA ILE A 66 -5.86 -16.26 2.46
C ILE A 66 -7.10 -17.03 2.96
N THR A 67 -7.82 -16.45 3.93
CA THR A 67 -8.97 -17.09 4.57
C THR A 67 -10.23 -16.27 4.30
N PRO A 68 -11.30 -16.87 3.75
CA PRO A 68 -12.54 -16.14 3.47
C PRO A 68 -13.22 -15.69 4.77
N PRO A 69 -14.03 -14.62 4.72
CA PRO A 69 -14.78 -14.14 5.87
C PRO A 69 -15.74 -15.21 6.40
N ILE A 70 -15.87 -15.28 7.73
CA ILE A 70 -16.73 -16.25 8.42
C ILE A 70 -18.21 -15.94 8.09
N ASN A 71 -18.97 -16.98 7.74
CA ASN A 71 -20.40 -16.86 7.50
C ASN A 71 -21.13 -16.43 8.80
N PRO A 72 -21.97 -15.38 8.78
CA PRO A 72 -22.73 -14.94 9.96
C PRO A 72 -23.55 -16.06 10.62
N ALA A 73 -24.10 -17.00 9.84
CA ALA A 73 -24.85 -18.14 10.36
C ALA A 73 -23.98 -19.10 11.20
N ALA A 74 -22.66 -19.15 10.95
CA ALA A 74 -21.73 -19.92 11.77
C ALA A 74 -21.43 -19.25 13.12
N LEU A 75 -21.76 -17.96 13.28
CA LEU A 75 -21.61 -17.22 14.53
C LEU A 75 -22.79 -17.45 15.49
N GLU A 76 -23.93 -17.96 15.01
CA GLU A 76 -25.12 -18.24 15.84
C GLU A 76 -24.91 -19.41 16.80
N LYS A 77 -23.95 -20.30 16.51
CA LYS A 77 -23.51 -21.39 17.41
C LYS A 77 -21.98 -21.41 17.46
N PRO A 78 -21.34 -20.46 18.17
CA PRO A 78 -19.90 -20.41 18.26
C PRO A 78 -19.37 -21.66 18.98
N SER A 79 -18.57 -22.46 18.29
CA SER A 79 -17.84 -23.59 18.90
C SER A 79 -16.50 -23.17 19.52
N ALA A 80 -16.09 -21.91 19.35
CA ALA A 80 -14.81 -21.38 19.84
C ALA A 80 -14.95 -20.77 21.24
N GLY A 81 -14.08 -21.15 22.18
CA GLY A 81 -14.11 -20.67 23.56
C GLY A 81 -13.53 -19.27 23.78
N ALA A 82 -12.80 -18.71 22.81
CA ALA A 82 -12.25 -17.36 22.86
C ALA A 82 -11.94 -16.83 21.46
N ILE A 83 -11.99 -15.50 21.29
CA ILE A 83 -11.55 -14.80 20.08
C ILE A 83 -10.25 -14.06 20.43
N VAL A 84 -9.16 -14.37 19.72
CA VAL A 84 -7.88 -13.66 19.87
C VAL A 84 -7.68 -12.78 18.63
N VAL A 85 -7.69 -11.46 18.82
CA VAL A 85 -7.42 -10.51 17.75
C VAL A 85 -5.93 -10.18 17.77
N LEU A 86 -5.18 -10.73 16.80
CA LEU A 86 -3.76 -10.42 16.62
C LEU A 86 -3.62 -9.12 15.81
N GLY A 87 -3.26 -8.02 16.47
CA GLY A 87 -2.95 -6.76 15.80
C GLY A 87 -1.52 -6.76 15.25
N ALA A 88 -1.34 -6.30 14.01
CA ALA A 88 -0.02 -6.14 13.38
C ALA A 88 0.75 -4.90 13.89
N GLY A 89 0.67 -4.61 15.20
CA GLY A 89 1.37 -3.49 15.82
C GLY A 89 2.85 -3.80 16.05
N ARG A 90 3.76 -2.94 15.59
CA ARG A 90 5.18 -3.02 15.99
C ARG A 90 5.36 -2.37 17.36
N ARG A 91 5.59 -3.18 18.40
CA ARG A 91 5.97 -2.69 19.74
C ARG A 91 7.49 -2.47 19.78
N TYR A 92 7.94 -1.23 19.63
CA TYR A 92 9.34 -0.90 19.91
C TYR A 92 9.56 -1.00 21.43
N GLY A 93 10.40 -1.94 21.88
CA GLY A 93 10.74 -2.12 23.29
C GLY A 93 9.85 -3.11 24.07
N ALA A 94 9.22 -4.09 23.41
CA ALA A 94 8.68 -5.23 24.14
C ALA A 94 9.84 -5.96 24.83
N LEU A 95 9.87 -5.94 26.17
CA LEU A 95 10.75 -6.80 26.94
C LEU A 95 10.32 -8.24 26.64
N GLU A 96 11.19 -9.00 25.99
CA GLU A 96 11.07 -10.46 25.95
C GLU A 96 11.47 -10.96 27.36
N LEU A 97 10.45 -11.13 28.22
CA LEU A 97 10.58 -11.79 29.52
C LEU A 97 10.35 -13.29 29.36
#